data_AF-A0A2V8TC92-F1
#
_entry.id   AF-A0A2V8TC92-F1
#
_cell.length_a   1.000
_cell.length_b   1.000
_cell.length_c   1.000
_cell.angle_alpha   90.00
_cell.angle_beta   90.00
_cell.angle_gamma   90.00
#
_symmetry.space_group_name_H-M   'P 1'
#
loop_
_entity.id
_entity.type
_entity.pdbx_description
1 polymer ?
#
loop_
_entity_poly.entity_id
_entity_poly.type
_entity_poly.pdbx_seq_one_letter_code
_entity_poly.pdbx_strand_id
1 'polypeptide(L)'
;MIELDPQRLFRRLAREIPGSLQRHLMIVGSLAAAYHYRSRLKRRAVNTKDADVIVHPAGDVGACMQIADTLLGLGWTRTDKCYPKARAKPHEDLRAIRLHPPESPDYFIELLGLPKRTQRERVAWVPVRLIDGWYGVGCHRFMAVTSKGRLRSKEGLDYASPAAMALTNALSHSDLGEKRMSEPVGGRAILRSAKDLGRVLALAWLEGREGTEAWLPEWRRMLKECFPSRWRTLARSAGKGLRSLLDSPTALEEARITTEVGLLNRLDVSTDMLHATGERLFADVISALADPNA
;
A
#
# COMPACT_ATOMS: atom_id res chain seq x y z
N MET A 1 -12.92 15.12 5.21
CA MET A 1 -12.35 13.79 5.52
C MET A 1 -12.32 13.64 7.03
N ILE A 2 -12.53 12.43 7.56
CA ILE A 2 -12.43 12.20 9.02
C ILE A 2 -10.96 11.99 9.36
N GLU A 3 -10.49 12.74 10.34
CA GLU A 3 -9.14 12.65 10.87
C GLU A 3 -9.04 11.44 11.82
N LEU A 4 -8.31 10.40 11.43
CA LEU A 4 -8.11 9.19 12.24
C LEU A 4 -6.71 9.18 12.89
N ASP A 5 -6.64 8.99 14.21
CA ASP A 5 -5.36 8.68 14.89
C ASP A 5 -4.96 7.24 14.56
N PRO A 6 -3.84 7.02 13.87
CA PRO A 6 -3.43 5.68 13.43
C PRO A 6 -3.22 4.72 14.59
N GLN A 7 -2.75 5.18 15.76
CA GLN A 7 -2.61 4.30 16.93
C GLN A 7 -3.96 3.86 17.48
N ARG A 8 -4.94 4.78 17.53
CA ARG A 8 -6.30 4.44 17.96
C ARG A 8 -6.92 3.44 16.99
N LEU A 9 -6.69 3.58 15.70
CA LEU A 9 -7.21 2.66 14.69
C LEU A 9 -6.55 1.28 14.79
N PHE A 10 -5.24 1.18 14.98
CA PHE A 10 -4.57 -0.10 15.26
C PHE A 10 -5.14 -0.81 16.49
N ARG A 11 -5.41 -0.07 17.58
CA ARG A 11 -6.07 -0.63 18.78
C ARG A 11 -7.48 -1.14 18.50
N ARG A 12 -8.26 -0.38 17.72
CA ARG A 12 -9.61 -0.80 17.32
C ARG A 12 -9.56 -2.07 16.49
N LEU A 13 -8.71 -2.12 15.46
CA LEU A 13 -8.51 -3.32 14.63
C LEU A 13 -8.10 -4.54 15.48
N ALA A 14 -7.17 -4.37 16.42
CA ALA A 14 -6.70 -5.45 17.29
C ALA A 14 -7.79 -5.96 18.26
N ARG A 15 -8.79 -5.13 18.56
CA ARG A 15 -9.92 -5.48 19.41
C ARG A 15 -11.08 -6.09 18.62
N GLU A 16 -11.38 -5.53 17.45
CA GLU A 16 -12.55 -5.86 16.62
C GLU A 16 -12.31 -7.08 15.72
N ILE A 17 -11.05 -7.39 15.40
CA ILE A 17 -10.69 -8.58 14.63
C ILE A 17 -10.26 -9.69 15.59
N PRO A 18 -10.88 -10.89 15.55
CA PRO A 18 -10.46 -12.02 16.38
C PRO A 18 -8.97 -12.36 16.26
N GLY A 19 -8.30 -12.63 17.38
CA GLY A 19 -6.87 -12.94 17.42
C GLY A 19 -6.46 -14.13 16.53
N SER A 20 -7.35 -15.11 16.35
CA SER A 20 -7.14 -16.24 15.43
C SER A 20 -7.02 -15.80 13.96
N LEU A 21 -7.67 -14.70 13.58
CA LEU A 21 -7.59 -14.12 12.24
C LEU A 21 -6.42 -13.15 12.10
N GLN A 22 -6.04 -12.45 13.17
CA GLN A 22 -4.95 -11.45 13.14
C GLN A 22 -3.63 -12.02 12.62
N ARG A 23 -3.32 -13.29 12.90
CA ARG A 23 -2.10 -13.97 12.40
C ARG A 23 -2.03 -14.09 10.87
N HIS A 24 -3.17 -13.95 10.20
CA HIS A 24 -3.30 -13.99 8.75
C HIS A 24 -3.33 -12.58 8.12
N LEU A 25 -3.32 -11.53 8.94
CA LEU A 25 -3.49 -10.16 8.48
C LEU A 25 -2.19 -9.37 8.61
N MET A 26 -1.93 -8.54 7.62
CA MET A 26 -0.87 -7.54 7.66
C MET A 26 -1.41 -6.22 7.13
N ILE A 27 -1.32 -5.16 7.93
CA ILE A 27 -1.76 -3.82 7.53
C ILE A 27 -0.72 -3.21 6.59
N VAL A 28 -1.18 -2.61 5.49
CA VAL A 28 -0.34 -1.91 4.52
C VAL A 28 -0.89 -0.53 4.17
N GLY A 29 -0.23 0.16 3.25
CA GLY A 29 -0.71 1.43 2.73
C GLY A 29 -0.55 2.59 3.72
N SER A 30 -1.41 3.60 3.56
CA SER A 30 -1.30 4.86 4.29
C SER A 30 -1.45 4.68 5.81
N LEU A 31 -2.29 3.74 6.26
CA LEU A 31 -2.47 3.48 7.69
C LEU A 31 -1.20 2.90 8.34
N ALA A 32 -0.55 1.93 7.69
CA ALA A 32 0.73 1.38 8.17
C ALA A 32 1.82 2.47 8.26
N ALA A 33 1.93 3.31 7.23
CA ALA A 33 2.87 4.42 7.21
C ALA A 33 2.58 5.46 8.32
N ALA A 34 1.31 5.82 8.49
CA ALA A 34 0.85 6.75 9.52
C ALA A 34 1.16 6.25 10.93
N TYR A 35 0.95 4.96 11.19
CA TYR A 35 1.30 4.35 12.47
C TYR A 35 2.80 4.40 12.72
N HIS A 36 3.60 4.01 11.72
CA HIS A 36 5.05 3.95 11.84
C HIS A 36 5.67 5.32 12.14
N TYR A 37 5.28 6.36 11.40
CA TYR A 37 5.82 7.72 11.56
C TYR A 37 5.02 8.60 12.52
N ARG A 38 4.16 8.03 13.36
CA ARG A 38 3.25 8.81 14.23
C ARG A 38 3.94 9.91 15.05
N SER A 39 5.17 9.66 15.53
CA SER A 39 5.96 10.66 16.26
C SER A 39 6.36 11.85 15.37
N ARG A 40 6.83 11.58 14.15
CA ARG A 40 7.21 12.60 13.15
C ARG A 40 6.00 13.35 12.60
N LEU A 41 4.86 12.68 12.50
CA LEU A 41 3.57 13.31 12.19
C LEU A 41 3.02 14.16 13.36
N LYS A 42 3.79 14.36 14.45
CA LYS A 42 3.40 15.13 15.64
C LYS A 42 2.07 14.67 16.24
N ARG A 43 1.80 13.36 16.21
CA ARG A 43 0.52 12.74 16.62
C ARG A 43 -0.72 13.28 15.88
N ARG A 44 -0.52 13.89 14.71
CA ARG A 44 -1.63 14.36 13.90
C ARG A 44 -2.36 13.18 13.28
N ALA A 45 -3.65 13.37 13.10
CA ALA A 45 -4.48 12.43 12.38
C ALA A 45 -4.11 12.41 10.91
N VAL A 46 -4.22 11.23 10.30
CA VAL A 46 -4.02 11.05 8.87
C VAL A 46 -5.36 10.97 8.18
N ASN A 47 -5.45 11.60 7.01
CA ASN A 47 -6.59 11.47 6.12
C ASN A 47 -6.51 10.12 5.39
N THR A 48 -7.04 9.07 6.02
CA THR A 48 -7.23 7.75 5.41
C THR A 48 -8.61 7.25 5.82
N LYS A 49 -9.32 6.64 4.87
CA LYS A 49 -10.63 6.01 5.11
C LYS A 49 -10.55 4.48 5.00
N ASP A 50 -9.41 4.00 4.52
CA ASP A 50 -9.11 2.65 4.08
C ASP A 50 -7.98 2.07 4.93
N ALA A 51 -8.28 0.98 5.63
CA ALA A 51 -7.27 0.08 6.15
C ALA A 51 -7.04 -1.03 5.12
N ASP A 52 -6.01 -0.89 4.29
CA ASP A 52 -5.60 -1.95 3.38
C ASP A 52 -5.04 -3.12 4.20
N VAL A 53 -5.71 -4.26 4.16
CA VAL A 53 -5.29 -5.45 4.92
C VAL A 53 -4.96 -6.58 3.95
N ILE A 54 -3.71 -7.02 4.00
CA ILE A 54 -3.22 -8.16 3.24
C ILE A 54 -3.51 -9.44 4.00
N VAL A 55 -4.16 -10.39 3.32
CA VAL A 55 -4.29 -11.77 3.76
C VAL A 55 -3.03 -12.56 3.36
N HIS A 56 -2.40 -13.19 4.34
CA HIS A 56 -1.20 -14.01 4.19
C HIS A 56 -1.41 -15.40 4.86
N PRO A 57 -0.87 -16.50 4.30
CA PRO A 57 0.09 -16.59 3.19
C PRO A 57 -0.48 -16.40 1.78
N ALA A 58 0.42 -16.27 0.80
CA ALA A 58 0.04 -16.10 -0.60
C ALA A 58 -0.74 -17.30 -1.15
N GLY A 59 -1.83 -17.01 -1.87
CA GLY A 59 -2.70 -18.04 -2.44
C GLY A 59 -3.70 -18.65 -1.47
N ASP A 60 -3.75 -18.20 -0.21
CA ASP A 60 -4.71 -18.68 0.78
C ASP A 60 -6.09 -18.02 0.63
N VAL A 61 -6.79 -18.40 -0.43
CA VAL A 61 -8.17 -17.95 -0.70
C VAL A 61 -9.12 -18.38 0.42
N GLY A 62 -8.84 -19.52 1.06
CA GLY A 62 -9.61 -20.03 2.19
C GLY A 62 -9.56 -19.08 3.39
N ALA A 63 -8.38 -18.55 3.72
CA ALA A 63 -8.24 -17.54 4.76
C ALA A 63 -9.04 -16.27 4.42
N CYS A 64 -9.01 -15.80 3.17
CA CYS A 64 -9.82 -14.63 2.76
C CYS A 64 -11.32 -14.87 3.00
N MET A 65 -11.83 -16.04 2.61
CA MET A 65 -13.23 -16.43 2.85
C MET A 65 -13.54 -16.46 4.34
N GLN A 66 -12.71 -17.17 5.11
CA GLN A 66 -12.88 -17.32 6.54
C GLN A 66 -12.89 -15.97 7.25
N ILE A 67 -11.98 -15.06 6.90
CA ILE A 67 -11.92 -13.71 7.46
C ILE A 67 -13.21 -12.95 7.13
N ALA A 68 -13.60 -12.91 5.85
CA ALA A 68 -14.79 -12.17 5.42
C ALA A 68 -16.07 -12.70 6.09
N ASP A 69 -16.32 -14.01 6.04
CA ASP A 69 -17.51 -14.62 6.63
C ASP A 69 -17.54 -14.46 8.15
N THR A 70 -16.39 -14.60 8.83
CA THR A 70 -16.32 -14.41 10.29
C THR A 70 -16.65 -12.96 10.66
N LEU A 71 -16.06 -11.97 9.98
CA LEU A 71 -16.31 -10.56 10.30
C LEU A 71 -17.76 -10.17 10.02
N LEU A 72 -18.32 -10.63 8.90
CA LEU A 72 -19.75 -10.44 8.59
C LEU A 72 -20.64 -11.06 9.68
N GLY A 73 -20.31 -12.27 10.16
CA GLY A 73 -21.02 -12.92 11.27
C GLY A 73 -20.89 -12.18 12.61
N LEU A 74 -19.83 -11.39 12.79
CA LEU A 74 -19.62 -10.52 13.95
C LEU A 74 -20.27 -9.14 13.80
N GLY A 75 -21.10 -8.93 12.79
CA GLY A 75 -21.83 -7.68 12.57
C GLY A 75 -21.06 -6.61 11.80
N TRP A 76 -19.92 -6.95 11.20
CA TRP A 76 -19.32 -6.08 10.20
C TRP A 76 -20.24 -5.99 8.97
N THR A 77 -20.25 -4.84 8.32
CA THR A 77 -21.14 -4.57 7.18
C THR A 77 -20.35 -4.25 5.92
N ARG A 78 -20.93 -4.50 4.75
CA ARG A 78 -20.28 -4.19 3.46
C ARG A 78 -20.33 -2.68 3.19
N THR A 79 -19.31 -2.16 2.51
CA THR A 79 -19.41 -0.82 1.93
C THR A 79 -20.37 -0.82 0.71
N ASP A 80 -20.83 0.35 0.30
CA ASP A 80 -21.63 0.58 -0.91
C ASP A 80 -20.97 0.04 -2.19
N LYS A 81 -19.63 0.05 -2.23
CA LYS A 81 -18.81 -0.45 -3.34
C LYS A 81 -18.52 -1.96 -3.25
N CYS A 82 -18.94 -2.64 -2.18
CA CYS A 82 -18.72 -4.06 -1.92
C CYS A 82 -20.03 -4.85 -2.09
N TYR A 83 -20.34 -5.27 -3.31
CA TYR A 83 -21.54 -6.05 -3.63
C TYR A 83 -21.19 -7.33 -4.40
N PRO A 84 -21.96 -8.42 -4.21
CA PRO A 84 -21.66 -9.69 -4.82
C PRO A 84 -21.98 -9.67 -6.33
N LYS A 85 -21.32 -10.56 -7.07
CA LYS A 85 -21.68 -10.96 -8.43
C LYS A 85 -22.30 -12.35 -8.42
N ALA A 86 -23.25 -12.59 -9.32
CA ALA A 86 -23.89 -13.91 -9.45
C ALA A 86 -22.93 -14.99 -9.96
N ARG A 87 -21.89 -14.60 -10.70
CA ARG A 87 -20.93 -15.51 -11.34
C ARG A 87 -19.49 -15.12 -11.00
N ALA A 88 -18.60 -16.11 -10.96
CA ALA A 88 -17.18 -15.90 -10.72
C ALA A 88 -16.43 -15.24 -11.91
N LYS A 89 -17.05 -15.20 -13.08
CA LYS A 89 -16.48 -14.66 -14.32
C LYS A 89 -17.40 -13.61 -14.94
N PRO A 90 -16.85 -12.58 -15.61
CA PRO A 90 -15.41 -12.32 -15.76
C PRO A 90 -14.77 -11.77 -14.45
N HIS A 91 -13.47 -12.02 -14.23
CA HIS A 91 -12.85 -11.75 -12.92
C HIS A 91 -12.71 -10.24 -12.64
N GLU A 92 -12.51 -9.45 -13.69
CA GLU A 92 -12.39 -7.99 -13.67
C GLU A 92 -13.68 -7.27 -13.23
N ASP A 93 -14.82 -7.95 -13.30
CA ASP A 93 -16.11 -7.41 -12.84
C ASP A 93 -16.35 -7.63 -11.36
N LEU A 94 -15.58 -8.53 -10.73
CA LEU A 94 -15.72 -8.84 -9.32
C LEU A 94 -15.37 -7.63 -8.46
N ARG A 95 -16.06 -7.49 -7.33
CA ARG A 95 -15.84 -6.38 -6.39
C ARG A 95 -14.95 -6.82 -5.24
N ALA A 96 -14.08 -5.90 -4.82
CA ALA A 96 -13.25 -6.08 -3.64
C ALA A 96 -14.11 -6.26 -2.39
N ILE A 97 -13.66 -7.11 -1.48
CA ILE A 97 -14.30 -7.27 -0.17
C ILE A 97 -13.86 -6.08 0.68
N ARG A 98 -14.83 -5.21 1.02
CA ARG A 98 -14.63 -4.04 1.86
C ARG A 98 -15.66 -4.02 2.98
N LEU A 99 -15.20 -4.00 4.22
CA LEU A 99 -16.07 -4.15 5.39
C LEU A 99 -15.88 -2.99 6.38
N HIS A 100 -16.99 -2.41 6.82
CA HIS A 100 -17.08 -1.50 7.95
C HIS A 100 -17.22 -2.28 9.26
N PRO A 101 -16.54 -1.87 10.34
CA PRO A 101 -16.78 -2.45 11.65
C PRO A 101 -18.17 -2.06 12.19
N PRO A 102 -18.74 -2.84 13.13
CA PRO A 102 -20.07 -2.59 13.67
C PRO A 102 -20.18 -1.24 14.42
N GLU A 103 -19.10 -0.79 15.07
CA GLU A 103 -19.12 0.39 15.93
C GLU A 103 -18.80 1.71 15.21
N SER A 104 -18.42 1.69 13.92
CA SER A 104 -17.99 2.91 13.23
C SER A 104 -17.97 2.78 11.69
N PRO A 105 -18.67 3.64 10.95
CA PRO A 105 -18.51 3.72 9.49
C PRO A 105 -17.32 4.58 9.06
N ASP A 106 -16.53 5.10 10.01
CA ASP A 106 -15.47 6.10 9.73
C ASP A 106 -14.31 5.53 8.91
N TYR A 107 -14.17 4.20 8.93
CA TYR A 107 -13.18 3.47 8.16
C TYR A 107 -13.75 2.14 7.66
N PHE A 108 -13.11 1.54 6.67
CA PHE A 108 -13.34 0.16 6.26
C PHE A 108 -12.01 -0.58 6.10
N ILE A 109 -12.03 -1.90 6.23
CA ILE A 109 -10.92 -2.76 5.79
C ILE A 109 -11.15 -3.16 4.33
N GLU A 110 -10.11 -3.17 3.51
CA GLU A 110 -10.11 -3.81 2.18
C GLU A 110 -9.25 -5.07 2.25
N LEU A 111 -9.83 -6.22 1.87
CA LEU A 111 -9.07 -7.48 1.82
C LEU A 111 -8.32 -7.62 0.50
N LEU A 112 -6.99 -7.68 0.62
CA LEU A 112 -6.07 -7.89 -0.49
C LEU A 112 -5.36 -9.23 -0.36
N GLY A 113 -4.99 -9.84 -1.48
CA GLY A 113 -4.26 -11.09 -1.51
C GLY A 113 -2.80 -10.87 -1.84
N LEU A 114 -1.93 -11.74 -1.33
CA LEU A 114 -0.56 -11.78 -1.83
C LEU A 114 -0.48 -12.47 -3.21
N PRO A 115 0.36 -11.95 -4.11
CA PRO A 115 0.51 -12.51 -5.45
C PRO A 115 1.17 -13.89 -5.38
N LYS A 116 0.81 -14.76 -6.33
CA LYS A 116 1.56 -16.00 -6.57
C LYS A 116 2.99 -15.63 -7.00
N ARG A 117 3.98 -16.45 -6.64
CA ARG A 117 5.39 -16.25 -7.06
C ARG A 117 5.55 -16.15 -8.59
N THR A 118 4.65 -16.79 -9.33
CA THR A 118 4.65 -16.86 -10.80
C THR A 118 3.81 -15.77 -11.47
N GLN A 119 3.13 -14.90 -10.71
CA GLN A 119 2.24 -13.86 -11.25
C GLN A 119 3.00 -12.92 -12.20
N ARG A 120 2.46 -12.69 -13.40
CA ARG A 120 3.08 -11.84 -14.43
C ARG A 120 2.29 -10.54 -14.63
N GLU A 121 0.97 -10.65 -14.59
CA GLU A 121 -0.01 -9.58 -14.65
C GLU A 121 0.16 -8.59 -13.48
N ARG A 122 -0.14 -7.32 -13.74
CA ARG A 122 -0.02 -6.25 -12.73
C ARG A 122 -0.92 -6.51 -11.52
N VAL A 123 -2.17 -6.90 -11.79
CA VAL A 123 -3.18 -7.25 -10.79
C VAL A 123 -3.87 -8.52 -11.26
N ALA A 124 -3.93 -9.53 -10.40
CA ALA A 124 -4.75 -10.70 -10.60
C ALA A 124 -5.98 -10.58 -9.70
N TRP A 125 -7.18 -10.76 -10.26
CA TRP A 125 -8.41 -10.85 -9.47
C TRP A 125 -8.71 -12.32 -9.21
N VAL A 126 -8.63 -12.72 -7.94
CA VAL A 126 -8.88 -14.08 -7.50
C VAL A 126 -10.34 -14.17 -7.03
N PRO A 127 -11.19 -15.01 -7.67
CA PRO A 127 -12.58 -15.13 -7.29
C PRO A 127 -12.72 -15.81 -5.92
N VAL A 128 -13.60 -15.25 -5.10
CA VAL A 128 -13.92 -15.71 -3.74
C VAL A 128 -15.43 -15.80 -3.60
N ARG A 129 -15.95 -16.94 -3.14
CA ARG A 129 -17.39 -17.14 -2.92
C ARG A 129 -17.72 -16.93 -1.45
N LEU A 130 -18.56 -15.95 -1.15
CA LEU A 130 -19.20 -15.79 0.16
C LEU A 130 -20.64 -16.33 0.07
N ILE A 131 -21.35 -16.32 1.21
CA ILE A 131 -22.73 -16.83 1.29
C ILE A 131 -23.68 -16.18 0.27
N ASP A 132 -23.48 -14.90 -0.06
CA ASP A 132 -24.36 -14.09 -0.91
C ASP A 132 -23.86 -13.91 -2.35
N GLY A 133 -22.72 -14.49 -2.71
CA GLY A 133 -22.24 -14.54 -4.09
C GLY A 133 -20.73 -14.41 -4.25
N TRP A 134 -20.30 -13.95 -5.42
CA TRP A 134 -18.89 -13.90 -5.82
C TRP A 134 -18.28 -12.51 -5.66
N TYR A 135 -17.09 -12.50 -5.09
CA TYR A 135 -16.23 -11.33 -4.87
C TYR A 135 -14.85 -11.58 -5.46
N GLY A 136 -14.04 -10.52 -5.54
CA GLY A 136 -12.68 -10.58 -6.05
C GLY A 136 -11.70 -10.13 -4.98
N VAL A 137 -10.65 -10.92 -4.76
CA VAL A 137 -9.49 -10.49 -3.98
C VAL A 137 -8.40 -10.05 -4.95
N GLY A 138 -8.03 -8.78 -4.88
CA GLY A 138 -6.98 -8.20 -5.71
C GLY A 138 -5.60 -8.62 -5.23
N CYS A 139 -4.81 -9.22 -6.12
CA CYS A 139 -3.42 -9.59 -5.87
C CYS A 139 -2.50 -8.77 -6.77
N HIS A 140 -1.82 -7.76 -6.23
CA HIS A 140 -0.90 -6.93 -7.00
C HIS A 140 0.50 -7.58 -7.04
N ARG A 141 1.09 -7.65 -8.23
CA ARG A 141 2.33 -8.41 -8.51
C ARG A 141 3.47 -8.14 -7.53
N PHE A 142 3.63 -6.89 -7.11
CA PHE A 142 4.74 -6.49 -6.25
C PHE A 142 4.42 -6.47 -4.76
N MET A 143 3.16 -6.72 -4.35
CA MET A 143 2.80 -6.76 -2.93
C MET A 143 3.52 -7.86 -2.15
N ALA A 144 4.09 -8.88 -2.81
CA ALA A 144 4.99 -9.82 -2.16
C ALA A 144 6.14 -9.12 -1.39
N VAL A 145 6.62 -7.97 -1.86
CA VAL A 145 7.66 -7.18 -1.19
C VAL A 145 7.19 -6.73 0.19
N THR A 146 5.95 -6.25 0.33
CA THR A 146 5.39 -5.79 1.63
C THR A 146 5.38 -6.89 2.70
N SER A 147 5.37 -8.16 2.30
CA SER A 147 5.42 -9.29 3.22
C SER A 147 6.80 -9.54 3.83
N LYS A 148 7.84 -8.86 3.33
CA LYS A 148 9.22 -8.98 3.78
C LYS A 148 9.56 -7.88 4.77
N GLY A 149 10.21 -8.24 5.88
CA GLY A 149 10.56 -7.27 6.92
C GLY A 149 9.34 -6.71 7.63
N ARG A 150 8.35 -7.57 7.91
CA ARG A 150 7.15 -7.19 8.66
C ARG A 150 7.54 -6.62 10.01
N LEU A 151 6.83 -5.58 10.40
CA LEU A 151 6.94 -4.99 11.72
C LEU A 151 5.72 -5.39 12.53
N ARG A 152 5.86 -5.41 13.86
CA ARG A 152 4.77 -5.71 14.78
C ARG A 152 4.41 -4.47 15.59
N SER A 153 3.13 -4.14 15.62
CA SER A 153 2.61 -3.04 16.42
C SER A 153 2.61 -3.41 17.91
N LYS A 154 2.52 -2.41 18.79
CA LYS A 154 2.33 -2.63 20.23
C LYS A 154 1.02 -3.36 20.54
N GLU A 155 0.05 -3.21 19.64
CA GLU A 155 -1.26 -3.86 19.68
C GLU A 155 -1.24 -5.30 19.14
N GLY A 156 -0.08 -5.81 18.68
CA GLY A 156 0.07 -7.20 18.24
C GLY A 156 -0.28 -7.47 16.78
N LEU A 157 -0.54 -6.44 15.99
CA LEU A 157 -0.84 -6.54 14.55
C LEU A 157 0.45 -6.41 13.73
N ASP A 158 0.57 -7.26 12.71
CA ASP A 158 1.64 -7.12 11.73
C ASP A 158 1.33 -5.97 10.74
N TYR A 159 2.37 -5.25 10.33
CA TYR A 159 2.26 -4.23 9.29
C TYR A 159 3.52 -4.16 8.41
N ALA A 160 3.37 -3.68 7.18
CA ALA A 160 4.51 -3.55 6.26
C ALA A 160 5.43 -2.40 6.65
N SER A 161 6.75 -2.61 6.51
CA SER A 161 7.73 -1.54 6.72
C SER A 161 7.60 -0.45 5.65
N PRO A 162 7.94 0.81 5.98
CA PRO A 162 7.98 1.90 4.99
C PRO A 162 8.87 1.58 3.78
N ALA A 163 10.05 0.99 4.00
CA ALA A 163 10.96 0.58 2.94
C ALA A 163 10.28 -0.40 1.97
N ALA A 164 9.57 -1.42 2.47
CA ALA A 164 8.89 -2.40 1.63
C ALA A 164 7.72 -1.78 0.84
N MET A 165 6.96 -0.85 1.46
CA MET A 165 5.89 -0.12 0.78
C MET A 165 6.42 0.82 -0.31
N ALA A 166 7.51 1.54 -0.03
CA ALA A 166 8.18 2.41 -0.98
C ALA A 166 8.68 1.62 -2.20
N LEU A 167 9.37 0.50 -1.99
CA LEU A 167 9.81 -0.37 -3.07
C LEU A 167 8.63 -0.95 -3.87
N THR A 168 7.55 -1.35 -3.20
CA THR A 168 6.34 -1.87 -3.87
C THR A 168 5.75 -0.84 -4.83
N ASN A 169 5.64 0.42 -4.40
CA ASN A 169 5.12 1.50 -5.26
C ASN A 169 6.07 1.82 -6.42
N ALA A 170 7.38 1.90 -6.15
CA ALA A 170 8.40 2.15 -7.18
C ALA A 170 8.40 1.07 -8.27
N LEU A 171 8.32 -0.21 -7.88
CA LEU A 171 8.23 -1.31 -8.85
C LEU A 171 6.90 -1.34 -9.61
N SER A 172 5.79 -0.96 -8.95
CA SER A 172 4.45 -0.98 -9.56
C SER A 172 4.27 0.07 -10.65
N HIS A 173 5.09 1.12 -10.63
CA HIS A 173 5.06 2.24 -11.57
C HIS A 173 6.46 2.50 -12.11
N SER A 174 6.93 1.60 -12.98
CA SER A 174 8.20 1.78 -13.69
C SER A 174 8.19 2.92 -14.71
N ASP A 175 7.03 3.56 -14.92
CA ASP A 175 6.85 4.71 -15.80
C ASP A 175 5.64 5.55 -15.33
N LEU A 176 5.55 6.79 -15.81
CA LEU A 176 4.37 7.65 -15.65
C LEU A 176 3.26 7.19 -16.61
N GLY A 177 2.46 6.22 -16.16
CA GLY A 177 1.30 5.79 -16.92
C GLY A 177 0.22 6.88 -17.05
N GLU A 178 -0.64 6.75 -18.06
CA GLU A 178 -1.70 7.73 -18.40
C GLU A 178 -2.97 7.60 -17.52
N LYS A 179 -3.09 6.50 -16.77
CA LYS A 179 -4.30 6.19 -16.00
C LYS A 179 -4.48 7.19 -14.86
N ARG A 180 -5.59 7.95 -14.91
CA ARG A 180 -6.02 8.84 -13.82
C ARG A 180 -6.82 8.09 -12.74
N MET A 181 -6.85 8.67 -11.55
CA MET A 181 -7.70 8.25 -10.45
C MET A 181 -9.18 8.45 -10.81
N SER A 182 -10.04 7.55 -10.32
CA SER A 182 -11.48 7.62 -10.53
C SER A 182 -12.15 8.76 -9.75
N GLU A 183 -11.57 9.14 -8.62
CA GLU A 183 -12.04 10.25 -7.78
C GLU A 183 -11.01 11.37 -7.81
N PRO A 184 -11.43 12.63 -8.02
CA PRO A 184 -10.54 13.77 -7.94
C PRO A 184 -9.92 13.94 -6.54
N VAL A 185 -8.69 14.44 -6.51
CA VAL A 185 -7.97 14.79 -5.28
C VAL A 185 -7.66 16.28 -5.33
N GLY A 186 -8.09 17.03 -4.31
CA GLY A 186 -7.97 18.50 -4.32
C GLY A 186 -8.69 19.14 -5.53
N GLY A 187 -9.79 18.53 -5.99
CA GLY A 187 -10.53 19.00 -7.18
C GLY A 187 -9.88 18.66 -8.52
N ARG A 188 -8.77 17.90 -8.56
CA ARG A 188 -8.05 17.55 -9.79
C ARG A 188 -8.07 16.05 -10.07
N ALA A 189 -8.16 15.69 -11.34
CA ALA A 189 -7.99 14.31 -11.78
C ALA A 189 -6.49 13.98 -11.79
N ILE A 190 -5.99 13.26 -10.77
CA ILE A 190 -4.56 12.97 -10.62
C ILE A 190 -4.17 11.67 -11.33
N LEU A 191 -2.98 11.61 -11.94
CA LEU A 191 -2.36 10.38 -12.41
C LEU A 191 -2.15 9.40 -11.26
N ARG A 192 -2.55 8.13 -11.46
CA ARG A 192 -2.38 7.10 -10.44
C ARG A 192 -0.90 6.80 -10.17
N SER A 193 -0.06 6.85 -11.21
CA SER A 193 1.40 6.74 -11.11
C SER A 193 1.97 7.87 -10.24
N ALA A 194 1.57 9.12 -10.47
CA ALA A 194 2.00 10.26 -9.65
C ALA A 194 1.61 10.10 -8.17
N LYS A 195 0.38 9.64 -7.88
CA LYS A 195 -0.05 9.35 -6.49
C LYS A 195 0.85 8.31 -5.80
N ASP A 196 1.08 7.18 -6.44
CA ASP A 196 1.82 6.07 -5.82
C ASP A 196 3.34 6.34 -5.77
N LEU A 197 3.91 7.00 -6.78
CA LEU A 197 5.31 7.43 -6.77
C LEU A 197 5.52 8.58 -5.78
N GLY A 198 4.57 9.51 -5.65
CA GLY A 198 4.56 10.52 -4.60
C GLY A 198 4.58 9.92 -3.19
N ARG A 199 3.90 8.79 -2.97
CA ARG A 199 4.02 8.04 -1.70
C ARG A 199 5.44 7.56 -1.44
N VAL A 200 6.23 7.21 -2.46
CA VAL A 200 7.64 6.85 -2.26
C VAL A 200 8.43 8.05 -1.74
N LEU A 201 8.25 9.22 -2.35
CA LEU A 201 8.89 10.46 -1.91
C LEU A 201 8.45 10.87 -0.51
N ALA A 202 7.17 10.73 -0.18
CA ALA A 202 6.65 11.04 1.15
C ALA A 202 7.23 10.12 2.24
N LEU A 203 7.33 8.82 1.97
CA LEU A 203 7.96 7.88 2.90
C LEU A 203 9.45 8.20 3.08
N ALA A 204 10.17 8.50 1.98
CA ALA A 204 11.59 8.87 2.04
C ALA A 204 11.80 10.19 2.81
N TRP A 205 10.92 11.17 2.63
CA TRP A 205 10.96 12.43 3.38
C TRP A 205 10.72 12.19 4.88
N LEU A 206 9.72 11.38 5.21
CA LEU A 206 9.41 11.04 6.61
C LEU A 206 10.49 10.20 7.26
N GLU A 207 11.20 9.37 6.52
CA GLU A 207 12.32 8.57 7.02
C GLU A 207 13.57 9.44 7.26
N GLY A 208 13.86 10.37 6.35
CA GLY A 208 15.08 11.17 6.35
C GLY A 208 16.28 10.38 5.82
N ARG A 209 17.40 11.09 5.58
CA ARG A 209 18.56 10.56 4.84
C ARG A 209 19.12 9.26 5.44
N GLU A 210 19.55 9.29 6.69
CA GLU A 210 20.18 8.15 7.37
C GLU A 210 19.29 6.90 7.33
N GLY A 211 17.98 7.07 7.55
CA GLY A 211 17.03 5.96 7.50
C GLY A 211 16.80 5.44 6.07
N THR A 212 16.80 6.33 5.06
CA THR A 212 16.69 5.89 3.65
C THR A 212 17.93 5.15 3.15
N GLU A 213 19.14 5.50 3.61
CA GLU A 213 20.37 4.77 3.24
C GLU A 213 20.30 3.29 3.67
N ALA A 214 19.69 3.00 4.82
CA ALA A 214 19.44 1.65 5.28
C ALA A 214 18.47 0.85 4.38
N TRP A 215 17.70 1.52 3.51
CA TRP A 215 16.80 0.83 2.58
C TRP A 215 17.53 0.07 1.48
N LEU A 216 18.75 0.48 1.09
CA LEU A 216 19.50 -0.18 0.01
C LEU A 216 19.72 -1.69 0.26
N PRO A 217 20.37 -2.12 1.36
CA PRO A 217 20.56 -3.55 1.61
C PRO A 217 19.22 -4.28 1.80
N GLU A 218 18.21 -3.63 2.39
CA GLU A 218 16.87 -4.20 2.55
C GLU A 218 16.18 -4.45 1.21
N TRP A 219 16.11 -3.45 0.34
CA TRP A 219 15.48 -3.53 -0.97
C TRP A 219 16.14 -4.62 -1.82
N ARG A 220 17.48 -4.69 -1.79
CA ARG A 220 18.22 -5.74 -2.49
C ARG A 220 17.83 -7.14 -1.99
N ARG A 221 17.77 -7.33 -0.66
CA ARG A 221 17.34 -8.60 -0.07
C ARG A 221 15.90 -8.95 -0.46
N MET A 222 14.96 -8.01 -0.34
CA MET A 222 13.55 -8.21 -0.68
C MET A 222 13.38 -8.59 -2.16
N LEU A 223 14.08 -7.92 -3.07
CA LEU A 223 14.06 -8.25 -4.49
C LEU A 223 14.60 -9.66 -4.77
N LYS A 224 15.72 -10.04 -4.15
CA LYS A 224 16.31 -11.39 -4.30
C LYS A 224 15.36 -12.48 -3.80
N GLU A 225 14.73 -12.28 -2.65
CA GLU A 225 13.82 -13.27 -2.06
C GLU A 225 12.50 -13.42 -2.83
N CYS A 226 11.90 -12.29 -3.22
CA CYS A 226 10.61 -12.27 -3.90
C CYS A 226 10.72 -12.62 -5.38
N PHE A 227 11.82 -12.22 -6.04
CA PHE A 227 11.98 -12.30 -7.49
C PHE A 227 13.36 -12.84 -7.91
N PRO A 228 13.78 -14.03 -7.46
CA PRO A 228 15.16 -14.51 -7.58
C PRO A 228 15.70 -14.56 -9.02
N SER A 229 14.84 -14.83 -10.01
CA SER A 229 15.26 -14.90 -11.43
C SER A 229 15.31 -13.54 -12.14
N ARG A 230 14.74 -12.47 -11.56
CA ARG A 230 14.60 -11.16 -12.23
C ARG A 230 14.96 -9.97 -11.33
N TRP A 231 15.49 -10.21 -10.14
CA TRP A 231 15.75 -9.17 -9.14
C TRP A 231 16.65 -8.06 -9.69
N ARG A 232 17.68 -8.40 -10.50
CA ARG A 232 18.57 -7.42 -11.15
C ARG A 232 17.83 -6.52 -12.14
N THR A 233 16.96 -7.11 -12.96
CA THR A 233 16.14 -6.34 -13.90
C THR A 233 15.20 -5.39 -13.17
N LEU A 234 14.55 -5.88 -12.10
CA LEU A 234 13.68 -5.06 -11.27
C LEU A 234 14.43 -3.93 -10.58
N ALA A 235 15.60 -4.22 -10.01
CA ALA A 235 16.48 -3.24 -9.38
C ALA A 235 16.84 -2.09 -10.33
N ARG A 236 17.28 -2.40 -11.56
CA ARG A 236 17.58 -1.39 -12.60
C ARG A 236 16.37 -0.56 -13.02
N SER A 237 15.16 -1.13 -12.93
CA SER A 237 13.93 -0.43 -13.31
C SER A 237 13.23 0.30 -12.16
N ALA A 238 13.58 0.03 -10.91
CA ALA A 238 12.87 0.54 -9.74
C ALA A 238 12.82 2.08 -9.69
N GLY A 239 13.86 2.74 -10.20
CA GLY A 239 13.92 4.20 -10.29
C GLY A 239 13.21 4.83 -11.48
N LYS A 240 12.86 4.09 -12.53
CA LYS A 240 12.50 4.71 -13.82
C LYS A 240 11.31 5.65 -13.71
N GLY A 241 10.20 5.21 -13.09
CA GLY A 241 9.02 6.06 -12.91
C GLY A 241 9.27 7.24 -11.97
N LEU A 242 10.10 7.07 -10.93
CA LEU A 242 10.50 8.18 -10.07
C LEU A 242 11.28 9.24 -10.83
N ARG A 243 12.17 8.85 -11.76
CA ARG A 243 12.92 9.80 -12.59
C ARG A 243 11.97 10.60 -13.47
N SER A 244 11.08 9.89 -14.19
CA SER A 244 10.03 10.53 -15.00
C SER A 244 9.14 11.47 -14.17
N LEU A 245 8.85 11.12 -12.91
CA LEU A 245 8.10 12.00 -11.99
C LEU A 245 8.87 13.29 -11.68
N LEU A 246 10.16 13.19 -11.33
CA LEU A 246 10.98 14.35 -10.99
C LEU A 246 11.20 15.27 -12.20
N ASP A 247 11.37 14.69 -13.39
CA ASP A 247 11.55 15.42 -14.65
C ASP A 247 10.24 16.10 -15.14
N SER A 248 9.10 15.82 -14.50
CA SER A 248 7.79 16.36 -14.88
C SER A 248 7.22 17.28 -13.79
N PRO A 249 7.32 18.61 -13.94
CA PRO A 249 6.78 19.55 -12.96
C PRO A 249 5.29 19.36 -12.67
N THR A 250 4.50 19.04 -13.71
CA THR A 250 3.07 18.77 -13.57
C THR A 250 2.80 17.51 -12.76
N ALA A 251 3.47 16.39 -13.07
CA ALA A 251 3.26 15.14 -12.35
C ALA A 251 3.79 15.24 -10.91
N LEU A 252 4.89 15.95 -10.68
CA LEU A 252 5.42 16.17 -9.34
C LEU A 252 4.49 17.04 -8.48
N GLU A 253 3.84 18.05 -9.07
CA GLU A 253 2.81 18.83 -8.36
C GLU A 253 1.57 17.96 -8.06
N GLU A 254 1.14 17.12 -9.00
CA GLU A 254 0.09 16.14 -8.73
C GLU A 254 0.47 15.21 -7.55
N ALA A 255 1.70 14.70 -7.53
CA ALA A 255 2.23 13.91 -6.43
C ALA A 255 2.19 14.69 -5.10
N ARG A 256 2.67 15.95 -5.09
CA ARG A 256 2.64 16.83 -3.91
C ARG A 256 1.22 16.96 -3.36
N ILE A 257 0.25 17.31 -4.19
CA ILE A 257 -1.17 17.46 -3.81
C ILE A 257 -1.66 16.16 -3.14
N THR A 258 -1.39 15.00 -3.72
CA THR A 258 -1.84 13.72 -3.12
C THR A 258 -1.19 13.43 -1.78
N THR A 259 0.08 13.78 -1.61
CA THR A 259 0.79 13.58 -0.34
C THR A 259 0.33 14.58 0.73
N GLU A 260 0.04 15.82 0.35
CA GLU A 260 -0.48 16.88 1.21
C GLU A 260 -1.88 16.53 1.73
N VAL A 261 -2.79 16.07 0.88
CA VAL A 261 -4.13 15.68 1.37
C VAL A 261 -4.08 14.40 2.23
N GLY A 262 -2.97 13.66 2.19
CA GLY A 262 -2.81 12.34 2.78
C GLY A 262 -1.78 12.30 3.89
N LEU A 263 -0.61 11.69 3.61
CA LEU A 263 0.39 11.32 4.61
C LEU A 263 1.18 12.53 5.16
N LEU A 264 1.42 13.55 4.34
CA LEU A 264 2.19 14.75 4.69
C LEU A 264 1.28 15.94 5.07
N ASN A 265 0.03 15.66 5.40
CA ASN A 265 -0.95 16.69 5.71
C ASN A 265 -0.47 17.65 6.81
N ARG A 266 -0.56 18.96 6.53
CA ARG A 266 -0.12 20.07 7.40
C ARG A 266 1.37 20.08 7.75
N LEU A 267 2.22 19.35 7.01
CA LEU A 267 3.68 19.39 7.18
C LEU A 267 4.35 20.40 6.24
N ASP A 268 3.56 21.15 5.47
CA ASP A 268 3.99 22.21 4.56
C ASP A 268 5.09 21.77 3.59
N VAL A 269 5.01 20.51 3.13
CA VAL A 269 5.97 19.94 2.20
C VAL A 269 5.72 20.44 0.78
N SER A 270 6.59 21.34 0.31
CA SER A 270 6.62 21.89 -1.04
C SER A 270 7.09 20.90 -2.10
N THR A 271 6.82 21.22 -3.36
CA THR A 271 7.29 20.49 -4.55
C THR A 271 8.82 20.39 -4.55
N ASP A 272 9.52 21.47 -4.22
CA ASP A 272 10.99 21.50 -4.16
C ASP A 272 11.55 20.56 -3.09
N MET A 273 10.89 20.45 -1.94
CA MET A 273 11.30 19.50 -0.89
C MET A 273 11.07 18.04 -1.33
N LEU A 274 9.99 17.75 -2.06
CA LEU A 274 9.79 16.42 -2.65
C LEU A 274 10.83 16.14 -3.74
N HIS A 275 11.14 17.13 -4.59
CA HIS A 275 12.17 17.02 -5.62
C HIS A 275 13.53 16.70 -5.01
N ALA A 276 13.98 17.50 -4.04
CA ALA A 276 15.24 17.30 -3.34
C ALA A 276 15.28 15.95 -2.60
N THR A 277 14.15 15.48 -2.09
CA THR A 277 14.05 14.14 -1.51
C THR A 277 14.22 13.03 -2.55
N GLY A 278 13.64 13.20 -3.73
CA GLY A 278 13.81 12.28 -4.85
C GLY A 278 15.25 12.21 -5.33
N GLU A 279 15.89 13.35 -5.58
CA GLU A 279 17.30 13.43 -5.99
C GLU A 279 18.23 12.71 -5.01
N ARG A 280 18.04 12.95 -3.71
CA ARG A 280 18.80 12.27 -2.66
C ARG A 280 18.56 10.76 -2.66
N LEU A 281 17.29 10.33 -2.73
CA LEU A 281 16.95 8.90 -2.81
C LEU A 281 17.60 8.24 -4.04
N PHE A 282 17.72 8.97 -5.15
CA PHE A 282 18.45 8.50 -6.33
C PHE A 282 19.94 8.31 -6.08
N ALA A 283 20.58 9.33 -5.52
CA ALA A 283 22.01 9.31 -5.25
C ALA A 283 22.38 8.20 -4.25
N ASP A 284 21.65 8.10 -3.14
CA ASP A 284 22.04 7.27 -2.00
C ASP A 284 21.56 5.81 -2.15
N VAL A 285 20.42 5.57 -2.83
CA VAL A 285 19.77 4.24 -2.82
C VAL A 285 19.55 3.69 -4.22
N ILE A 286 18.82 4.40 -5.08
CA ILE A 286 18.32 3.81 -6.34
C ILE A 286 19.48 3.54 -7.31
N SER A 287 20.45 4.45 -7.41
CA SER A 287 21.60 4.27 -8.31
C SER A 287 22.46 3.08 -7.88
N ALA A 288 22.75 2.96 -6.58
CA ALA A 288 23.48 1.83 -6.01
C ALA A 288 22.70 0.51 -6.08
N LEU A 289 21.36 0.56 -6.02
CA LEU A 289 20.53 -0.62 -6.20
C LEU A 289 20.58 -1.13 -7.66
N ALA A 290 20.65 -0.23 -8.64
CA ALA A 290 20.71 -0.55 -10.05
C ALA A 290 22.07 -1.07 -10.51
N ASP A 291 23.14 -0.82 -9.73
CA ASP A 291 24.50 -1.25 -10.05
C ASP A 291 24.60 -2.79 -10.09
N PRO A 292 25.02 -3.39 -11.23
CA PRO A 292 25.20 -4.84 -11.35
C PRO A 292 26.31 -5.42 -10.47
N ASN A 293 27.26 -4.58 -10.01
CA ASN A 293 28.45 -4.98 -9.25
C ASN A 293 28.28 -4.81 -7.74
N ALA A 294 27.16 -4.25 -7.28
CA ALA A 294 26.90 -3.93 -5.89
C ALA A 294 26.19 -5.05 -5.09
#